data_AF-A0AAE9QZX9-F1
#
_entry.id   AF-A0AAE9QZX9-F1
#
_cell.length_a   1.000
_cell.length_b   1.000
_cell.length_c   1.000
_cell.angle_alpha   90.00
_cell.angle_beta   90.00
_cell.angle_gamma   90.00
#
_symmetry.space_group_name_H-M   'P 1'
#
loop_
_entity.id
_entity.type
_entity.pdbx_description
1 polymer ?
#
loop_
_entity_poly.entity_id
_entity_poly.type
_entity_poly.pdbx_seq_one_letter_code
_entity_poly.pdbx_strand_id
1 'polypeptide(L)' 'MSCRLSWEINGKTAEVVGDYKTLKAAYDSIKVHIKDRDKFASPYYRMWQKGNVFTVDYGKHNAFYKIEKR' A
#
# COMPACT_ATOMS: atom_id res chain seq x y z
N MET A 1 -11.02 13.02 8.32
CA MET A 1 -10.39 11.69 8.29
C MET A 1 -9.54 11.64 7.03
N SER A 2 -8.24 11.41 7.18
CA SER A 2 -7.28 11.29 6.07
C SER A 2 -6.51 9.97 6.21
N CYS A 3 -5.83 9.54 5.15
CA CYS A 3 -5.13 8.27 5.07
C CYS A 3 -3.74 8.51 4.47
N ARG A 4 -2.68 8.10 5.16
CA ARG A 4 -1.33 8.14 4.59
C ARG A 4 -0.98 6.78 4.01
N LEU A 5 -0.58 6.75 2.74
CA LEU A 5 -0.08 5.56 2.07
C LEU A 5 1.45 5.58 2.07
N SER A 6 2.05 4.50 2.53
CA SER A 6 3.49 4.27 2.43
C SER A 6 3.78 2.89 1.86
N TRP A 7 4.91 2.76 1.17
CA TRP A 7 5.45 1.51 0.69
C TRP A 7 6.61 1.09 1.59
N GLU A 8 6.48 -0.10 2.18
CA GLU A 8 7.43 -0.71 3.10
C GLU A 8 8.16 -1.86 2.40
N ILE A 9 9.46 -1.96 2.59
CA ILE A 9 10.28 -3.08 2.10
C ILE A 9 11.17 -3.54 3.24
N ASN A 10 11.18 -4.85 3.52
CA ASN A 10 11.99 -5.44 4.59
C ASN A 10 11.74 -4.77 5.96
N GLY A 11 10.47 -4.45 6.26
CA GLY A 11 10.05 -3.85 7.52
C GLY A 11 10.45 -2.38 7.72
N LYS A 12 10.97 -1.72 6.69
CA LYS A 12 11.30 -0.29 6.70
C LYS A 12 10.45 0.46 5.69
N THR A 13 9.94 1.62 6.06
CA THR A 13 9.27 2.52 5.11
C THR A 13 10.29 2.96 4.06
N ALA A 14 10.13 2.46 2.83
CA ALA A 14 10.96 2.83 1.70
C ALA A 14 10.50 4.17 1.10
N GLU A 15 9.19 4.40 1.04
CA GLU A 15 8.60 5.57 0.40
C GLU A 15 7.24 5.94 1.03
N VAL A 16 6.93 7.23 1.05
CA VAL A 16 5.57 7.72 1.30
C VAL A 16 4.97 8.05 -0.06
N VAL A 17 3.99 7.25 -0.48
CA VAL A 17 3.36 7.36 -1.81
C VAL A 17 2.42 8.57 -1.86
N GLY A 18 1.76 8.88 -0.73
CA GLY A 18 0.94 10.09 -0.63
C GLY A 18 -0.05 10.11 0.52
N ASP A 19 -0.75 11.23 0.67
CA ASP A 19 -1.85 11.43 1.61
C ASP A 19 -3.17 11.57 0.85
N TYR A 20 -4.19 10.85 1.30
CA TYR A 20 -5.49 10.73 0.62
C TYR A 20 -6.64 11.03 1.58
N LYS A 21 -7.72 11.60 1.05
CA LYS A 21 -8.94 11.86 1.83
C LYS A 21 -9.78 10.60 2.09
N THR A 22 -9.61 9.55 1.27
CA THR A 22 -10.40 8.33 1.36
C THR A 22 -9.52 7.09 1.19
N LEU A 23 -9.92 5.98 1.83
CA LEU A 23 -9.28 4.67 1.62
C LEU A 23 -9.31 4.26 0.15
N LYS A 24 -10.43 4.50 -0.55
CA LYS A 24 -10.57 4.16 -1.97
C LYS A 24 -9.50 4.82 -2.82
N ALA A 25 -9.25 6.12 -2.62
CA ALA A 25 -8.21 6.83 -3.34
C ALA A 25 -6.80 6.28 -3.06
N ALA A 26 -6.52 5.90 -1.81
CA ALA A 26 -5.27 5.23 -1.46
C ALA A 26 -5.13 3.87 -2.19
N TYR A 27 -6.17 3.04 -2.20
CA TYR A 27 -6.15 1.75 -2.93
C TYR A 27 -5.99 1.92 -4.44
N ASP A 28 -6.68 2.88 -5.04
CA ASP A 28 -6.55 3.15 -6.47
C ASP A 28 -5.12 3.60 -6.81
N SER A 29 -4.47 4.39 -5.93
CA SER A 29 -3.06 4.76 -6.09
C SER A 29 -2.11 3.57 -5.97
N ILE A 30 -2.40 2.58 -5.10
CA ILE A 30 -1.59 1.35 -5.01
C ILE A 30 -1.58 0.63 -6.36
N LYS A 31 -2.74 0.49 -7.02
CA LYS A 31 -2.87 -0.21 -8.31
C LYS A 31 -2.07 0.46 -9.42
N VAL A 32 -1.94 1.78 -9.39
CA VAL A 32 -1.10 2.52 -10.33
C VAL A 32 0.38 2.32 -9.97
N HIS A 33 0.74 2.60 -8.71
CA HIS A 33 2.12 2.53 -8.24
C HIS A 33 2.76 1.14 -8.45
N ILE A 34 2.00 0.06 -8.21
CA ILE A 34 2.53 -1.30 -8.39
C ILE A 34 2.76 -1.65 -9.86
N LYS A 35 1.92 -1.15 -10.79
CA LYS A 35 2.10 -1.39 -12.23
C LYS A 35 3.32 -0.67 -12.78
N ASP A 36 3.60 0.53 -12.28
CA ASP A 36 4.77 1.31 -12.67
C ASP A 36 6.07 0.62 -12.20
N ARG A 37 6.05 0.00 -11.02
CA ARG A 37 7.22 -0.69 -10.44
C ARG A 37 7.38 -2.14 -10.87
N ASP A 38 6.30 -2.88 -11.05
CA ASP A 38 6.30 -4.30 -11.42
C ASP A 38 5.22 -4.57 -12.47
N LYS A 39 5.64 -4.63 -13.73
CA LYS A 39 4.77 -4.98 -14.87
C LYS A 39 4.16 -6.38 -14.76
N PHE A 40 4.73 -7.24 -13.92
CA PHE A 40 4.30 -8.61 -13.66
C PHE A 40 3.79 -8.79 -12.23
N ALA A 41 3.32 -7.71 -11.60
CA ALA A 41 2.69 -7.79 -10.30
C ALA A 41 1.54 -8.80 -10.33
N SER A 42 1.40 -9.57 -9.25
CA SER A 42 0.33 -10.55 -9.12
C SER A 42 -1.04 -9.89 -9.30
N PRO A 43 -1.99 -10.51 -10.04
CA PRO A 43 -3.35 -10.00 -10.13
C PRO A 43 -4.09 -10.07 -8.79
N TYR A 44 -3.58 -10.88 -7.86
CA TYR A 44 -4.14 -11.07 -6.52
C TYR A 44 -3.25 -10.44 -5.46
N TYR A 45 -3.89 -9.85 -4.46
CA TYR A 45 -3.24 -9.32 -3.26
C TYR A 45 -3.98 -9.83 -2.02
N ARG A 46 -3.25 -9.91 -0.91
CA ARG A 46 -3.80 -10.13 0.42
C ARG A 46 -3.93 -8.78 1.12
N MET A 47 -4.93 -8.66 1.98
CA MET A 47 -5.10 -7.47 2.80
C MET A 47 -5.53 -7.83 4.20
N TRP A 48 -5.04 -7.08 5.18
CA TRP A 48 -5.45 -7.20 6.57
C TRP A 48 -5.34 -5.84 7.27
N GLN A 49 -6.03 -5.70 8.39
CA GLN A 49 -6.00 -4.50 9.21
C GLN A 49 -5.46 -4.83 10.61
N LYS A 50 -4.57 -3.99 11.12
CA LYS A 50 -4.13 -4.01 12.52
C LYS A 50 -4.21 -2.59 13.07
N GLY A 51 -5.11 -2.36 14.03
CA GLY A 51 -5.38 -1.02 14.55
C GLY A 51 -5.85 -0.07 13.45
N ASN A 52 -5.19 1.08 13.31
CA ASN A 52 -5.48 2.09 12.29
C ASN A 52 -4.75 1.86 10.95
N VAL A 53 -4.00 0.75 10.80
CA VAL A 53 -3.19 0.47 9.60
C VAL A 53 -3.80 -0.68 8.79
N PHE A 54 -4.09 -0.41 7.52
CA PHE A 54 -4.41 -1.43 6.52
C PHE A 54 -3.12 -1.81 5.80
N THR A 55 -2.85 -3.10 5.68
CA THR A 55 -1.71 -3.62 4.93
C THR A 55 -2.19 -4.32 3.67
N VAL A 56 -1.54 -4.04 2.53
CA VAL A 56 -1.74 -4.73 1.25
C VAL A 56 -0.45 -5.42 0.84
N ASP A 57 -0.54 -6.71 0.55
CA ASP A 57 0.57 -7.60 0.17
C ASP A 57 0.31 -8.20 -1.21
N TYR A 58 1.17 -7.89 -2.18
CA TYR A 58 1.14 -8.49 -3.52
C TYR A 58 1.97 -9.77 -3.64
N GLY A 59 2.46 -10.31 -2.51
CA GLY A 59 3.14 -11.60 -2.43
C GLY A 59 4.58 -11.60 -2.93
N LYS A 60 5.24 -10.44 -3.02
CA LYS A 60 6.60 -10.33 -3.55
C LYS A 60 7.51 -9.45 -2.68
N HIS A 61 8.78 -9.84 -2.63
CA HIS A 61 9.92 -9.04 -2.15
C HIS A 61 9.81 -8.46 -0.72
N ASN A 62 9.07 -9.11 0.20
CA ASN A 62 8.79 -8.58 1.54
C ASN A 62 8.33 -7.11 1.50
N ALA A 63 7.55 -6.78 0.47
CA ALA A 63 7.10 -5.43 0.18
C ALA A 63 5.61 -5.30 0.48
N PHE A 64 5.26 -4.28 1.24
CA PHE A 64 3.91 -4.06 1.73
C PHE A 64 3.49 -2.62 1.52
N TYR A 65 2.26 -2.40 1.10
CA TYR A 65 1.66 -1.08 1.20
C TYR A 65 0.96 -0.94 2.55
N LYS A 66 1.22 0.15 3.26
CA LYS A 66 0.59 0.49 4.53
C LYS A 66 -0.28 1.73 4.33
N ILE A 67 -1.56 1.63 4.63
CA ILE A 67 -2.49 2.77 4.67
C ILE A 67 -2.83 3.04 6.14
N GLU A 68 -2.30 4.13 6.68
CA GLU A 68 -2.55 4.58 8.05
C GLU A 68 -3.69 5.60 8.08
N LYS A 69 -4.77 5.32 8.83
CA LYS A 69 -5.87 6.27 9.06
C LYS A 69 -5.51 7.32 10.11
N ARG A 70 -5.90 8.57 9.84
CA ARG A 70 -5.70 9.78 10.66
C ARG A 70 -6.99 10.58 10.80
#